data_AF-A0A377X7J2-F1
#
_entry.id   AF-A0A377X7J2-F1
#
_cell.length_a   1.000
_cell.length_b   1.000
_cell.length_c   1.000
_cell.angle_alpha   90.00
_cell.angle_beta   90.00
_cell.angle_gamma   90.00
#
_symmetry.space_group_name_H-M   'P 1'
#
loop_
_entity.id
_entity.type
_entity.pdbx_description
1 polymer ?
#
loop_
_entity_poly.entity_id
_entity_poly.type
_entity_poly.pdbx_seq_one_letter_code
_entity_poly.pdbx_strand_id
1 'polypeptide(L)'
;MKTVISVLTAHFFVLSAFIWLASPACADSGSDYKAGSDFAKQVQGNGLNSLKNFSGEQNLPGYTDNPDQTKYYGGVTASGDSSLKSDSALEFSQGDTGKTITESFTNRPPDQISQDAPFIQAAKDTESRADSIVGDTGQSCTAQVVNRSEFTNHTCERDLQVENFCTREATRKDNATTQKVNRTYQQVVTLNYARSTRQWSGNLTIPTNGRLLNASVDGEPLAIPWIEECDAEGKVRDSCKSAVSESLTLFERTLPIDVISWPRSESICSGGQNTHCTKYTYDGKGKIHQSFGVDKAVTAGQNFSVSKTSRTVSSGSQKPVQVTVTLVMEETETVYAPEVVWVESCPFSKDEGKKNGRGMYQPGRNANHHPRRQGLLVHGSLLEI
;
A
#
# COMPACT_ATOMS: atom_id res chain seq x y z
N MET A 1 -68.93 -78.92 -41.54
CA MET A 1 -69.49 -77.72 -40.88
C MET A 1 -69.17 -77.61 -39.38
N LYS A 2 -69.11 -78.70 -38.60
CA LYS A 2 -68.82 -78.62 -37.14
C LYS A 2 -67.37 -78.23 -36.77
N THR A 3 -66.40 -78.53 -37.62
CA THR A 3 -64.97 -78.22 -37.37
C THR A 3 -64.58 -76.77 -37.64
N VAL A 4 -65.22 -76.10 -38.59
CA VAL A 4 -64.94 -74.69 -38.92
C VAL A 4 -65.45 -73.73 -37.85
N ILE A 5 -66.60 -74.05 -37.24
CA ILE A 5 -67.21 -73.25 -36.16
C ILE A 5 -66.34 -73.29 -34.90
N SER A 6 -65.77 -74.45 -34.56
CA SER A 6 -64.94 -74.62 -33.36
C SER A 6 -63.61 -73.87 -33.43
N VAL A 7 -63.03 -73.74 -34.63
CA VAL A 7 -61.78 -72.99 -34.85
C VAL A 7 -62.05 -71.49 -34.77
N LEU A 8 -63.14 -71.00 -35.37
CA LEU A 8 -63.51 -69.58 -35.27
C LEU A 8 -63.81 -69.14 -33.83
N THR A 9 -64.48 -69.97 -33.03
CA THR A 9 -64.74 -69.67 -31.62
C THR A 9 -63.46 -69.67 -30.78
N ALA A 10 -62.50 -70.57 -31.05
CA ALA A 10 -61.22 -70.57 -30.35
C ALA A 10 -60.37 -69.34 -30.69
N HIS A 11 -60.39 -68.89 -31.95
CA HIS A 11 -59.69 -67.67 -32.36
C HIS A 11 -60.33 -66.41 -31.78
N PHE A 12 -61.67 -66.36 -31.68
CA PHE A 12 -62.36 -65.26 -31.02
C PHE A 12 -62.03 -65.16 -29.53
N PHE A 13 -61.92 -66.29 -28.82
CA PHE A 13 -61.54 -66.32 -27.41
C PHE A 13 -60.08 -65.89 -27.17
N VAL A 14 -59.16 -66.29 -28.05
CA VAL A 14 -57.74 -65.88 -27.96
C VAL A 14 -57.57 -64.41 -28.32
N LEU A 15 -58.29 -63.91 -29.34
CA LEU A 15 -58.26 -62.50 -29.73
C LEU A 15 -58.91 -61.61 -28.67
N SER A 16 -60.01 -62.04 -28.05
CA SER A 16 -60.65 -61.29 -26.96
C SER A 16 -59.77 -61.27 -25.70
N ALA A 17 -59.05 -62.35 -25.40
CA ALA A 17 -58.09 -62.38 -24.30
C ALA A 17 -56.89 -61.46 -24.55
N PHE A 18 -56.38 -61.41 -25.78
CA PHE A 18 -55.29 -60.50 -26.16
C PHE A 18 -55.70 -59.02 -26.14
N ILE A 19 -56.94 -58.69 -26.52
CA ILE A 19 -57.45 -57.31 -26.47
C ILE A 19 -57.70 -56.86 -25.02
N TRP A 20 -58.09 -57.77 -24.11
CA TRP A 20 -58.25 -57.46 -22.69
C TRP A 20 -56.91 -57.30 -21.95
N LEU A 21 -55.89 -58.08 -22.32
CA LEU A 21 -54.52 -57.96 -21.77
C LEU A 21 -53.74 -56.75 -22.32
N ALA A 22 -54.24 -56.09 -23.36
CA ALA A 22 -53.65 -54.89 -23.96
C ALA A 22 -54.49 -53.61 -23.71
N SER A 23 -55.23 -53.55 -22.60
CA SER A 23 -55.73 -52.25 -22.11
C SER A 23 -54.54 -51.37 -21.70
N PRO A 24 -54.56 -50.06 -22.01
CA PRO A 24 -53.36 -49.27 -22.02
C PRO A 24 -52.85 -49.12 -20.59
N ALA A 25 -51.54 -49.31 -20.41
CA ALA A 25 -50.81 -48.56 -19.39
C ALA A 25 -50.95 -47.07 -19.75
N CYS A 26 -52.11 -46.49 -19.46
CA CYS A 26 -52.28 -45.06 -19.41
C CYS A 26 -51.37 -44.59 -18.29
N ALA A 27 -50.23 -44.01 -18.63
CA ALA A 27 -49.53 -43.14 -17.72
C ALA A 27 -50.54 -42.04 -17.34
N ASP A 28 -51.13 -42.14 -16.14
CA ASP A 28 -52.01 -41.13 -15.59
C ASP A 28 -51.14 -39.92 -15.20
N SER A 29 -50.80 -39.10 -16.20
CA SER A 29 -50.08 -37.86 -15.98
C SER A 29 -50.84 -36.89 -15.08
N GLY A 30 -52.14 -37.12 -14.86
CA GLY A 30 -52.97 -36.37 -13.92
C GLY A 30 -52.61 -36.64 -12.46
N SER A 31 -52.34 -37.90 -12.09
CA SER A 31 -51.91 -38.23 -10.72
C SER A 31 -50.53 -37.66 -10.41
N ASP A 32 -49.60 -37.75 -11.36
CA ASP A 32 -48.23 -37.27 -11.21
C ASP A 32 -48.16 -35.73 -11.19
N TYR A 33 -48.92 -35.07 -12.07
CA TYR A 33 -49.07 -33.62 -12.06
C TYR A 33 -49.70 -33.14 -10.75
N LYS A 34 -50.73 -33.85 -10.25
CA LYS A 34 -51.39 -33.49 -9.01
C LYS A 34 -50.46 -33.62 -7.80
N ALA A 35 -49.72 -34.72 -7.70
CA ALA A 35 -48.72 -34.91 -6.65
C ALA A 35 -47.62 -33.83 -6.68
N GLY A 36 -47.11 -33.49 -7.87
CA GLY A 36 -46.13 -32.40 -8.04
C GLY A 36 -46.70 -31.02 -7.67
N SER A 37 -47.95 -30.73 -8.05
CA SER A 37 -48.61 -29.46 -7.73
C SER A 37 -48.92 -29.29 -6.24
N ASP A 38 -49.30 -30.38 -5.56
CA ASP A 38 -49.62 -30.36 -4.14
C ASP A 38 -48.32 -30.23 -3.29
N PHE A 39 -47.21 -30.86 -3.71
CA PHE A 39 -45.88 -30.61 -3.14
C PHE A 39 -45.42 -29.17 -3.34
N ALA A 40 -45.57 -28.60 -4.54
CA ALA A 40 -45.21 -27.22 -4.81
C ALA A 40 -45.99 -26.24 -3.92
N LYS A 41 -47.30 -26.47 -3.72
CA LYS A 41 -48.13 -25.68 -2.79
C LYS A 41 -47.69 -25.84 -1.33
N GLN A 42 -47.27 -27.03 -0.92
CA GLN A 42 -46.75 -27.27 0.43
C GLN A 42 -45.42 -26.53 0.66
N VAL A 43 -44.53 -26.48 -0.34
CA VAL A 43 -43.25 -25.78 -0.24
C VAL A 43 -43.40 -24.27 -0.37
N GLN A 44 -44.39 -23.80 -1.15
CA GLN A 44 -44.73 -22.39 -1.34
C GLN A 44 -45.31 -21.77 -0.05
N GLY A 45 -44.44 -21.47 0.90
CA GLY A 45 -44.80 -20.84 2.17
C GLY A 45 -44.00 -21.37 3.35
N ASN A 46 -43.50 -22.61 3.30
CA ASN A 46 -42.71 -23.19 4.40
C ASN A 46 -41.42 -22.42 4.66
N GLY A 47 -40.67 -22.04 3.61
CA GLY A 47 -39.46 -21.22 3.78
C GLY A 47 -39.73 -19.83 4.36
N LEU A 48 -40.83 -19.19 3.94
CA LEU A 48 -41.23 -17.86 4.41
C LEU A 48 -41.82 -17.90 5.82
N ASN A 49 -42.53 -18.97 6.19
CA ASN A 49 -43.09 -19.13 7.54
C ASN A 49 -42.00 -19.42 8.58
N SER A 50 -40.94 -20.15 8.21
CA SER A 50 -39.77 -20.33 9.09
C SER A 50 -39.04 -19.01 9.36
N LEU A 51 -38.98 -18.12 8.37
CA LEU A 51 -38.40 -16.77 8.53
C LEU A 51 -39.31 -15.82 9.30
N LYS A 52 -40.64 -15.92 9.15
CA LYS A 52 -41.61 -15.11 9.90
C LYS A 52 -41.57 -15.36 11.41
N ASN A 53 -41.19 -16.57 11.83
CA ASN A 53 -41.14 -16.96 13.24
C ASN A 53 -39.72 -16.87 13.83
N PHE A 54 -38.74 -16.36 13.07
CA PHE A 54 -37.39 -16.17 13.57
C PHE A 54 -37.32 -14.88 14.41
N SER A 55 -37.23 -15.02 15.73
CA SER A 55 -36.86 -13.94 16.65
C SER A 55 -35.35 -14.00 16.89
N GLY A 56 -34.66 -12.88 16.65
CA GLY A 56 -33.23 -12.75 16.91
C GLY A 56 -32.91 -12.97 18.39
N GLU A 57 -33.76 -12.49 19.31
CA GLU A 57 -33.53 -12.61 20.76
C GLU A 57 -33.50 -14.06 21.25
N GLN A 58 -34.27 -14.95 20.60
CA GLN A 58 -34.36 -16.36 21.01
C GLN A 58 -33.33 -17.27 20.33
N ASN A 59 -32.82 -16.88 19.17
CA ASN A 59 -32.05 -17.79 18.29
C ASN A 59 -30.59 -17.36 18.10
N LEU A 60 -30.19 -16.17 18.54
CA LEU A 60 -28.84 -15.65 18.37
C LEU A 60 -28.24 -15.25 19.74
N PRO A 61 -27.22 -15.96 20.24
CA PRO A 61 -26.54 -15.60 21.48
C PRO A 61 -25.91 -14.21 21.37
N GLY A 62 -26.28 -13.30 22.29
CA GLY A 62 -25.77 -11.92 22.30
C GLY A 62 -26.48 -10.96 21.34
N TYR A 63 -27.62 -11.35 20.78
CA TYR A 63 -28.44 -10.46 19.96
C TYR A 63 -29.08 -9.35 20.79
N THR A 64 -28.97 -8.12 20.29
CA THR A 64 -29.67 -6.94 20.78
C THR A 64 -30.14 -6.16 19.56
N ASP A 65 -31.37 -5.66 19.58
CA ASP A 65 -31.92 -4.81 18.51
C ASP A 65 -31.15 -3.49 18.37
N ASN A 66 -30.48 -3.07 19.43
CA ASN A 66 -29.74 -1.82 19.48
C ASN A 66 -28.36 -2.03 20.15
N PRO A 67 -27.37 -2.56 19.40
CA PRO A 67 -26.00 -2.62 19.89
C PRO A 67 -25.43 -1.22 20.09
N ASP A 68 -24.45 -1.06 20.99
CA ASP A 68 -23.80 0.23 21.26
C ASP A 68 -23.17 0.84 19.99
N GLN A 69 -22.83 -0.01 19.02
CA GLN A 69 -22.26 0.38 17.72
C GLN A 69 -23.28 1.04 16.78
N THR A 70 -24.59 0.96 17.06
CA THR A 70 -25.63 1.63 16.26
C THR A 70 -25.43 3.14 16.23
N LYS A 71 -24.83 3.73 17.28
CA LYS A 71 -24.50 5.17 17.31
C LYS A 71 -23.52 5.60 16.22
N TYR A 72 -22.78 4.67 15.61
CA TYR A 72 -21.86 4.93 14.50
C TYR A 72 -22.48 4.70 13.13
N TYR A 73 -23.70 4.17 13.05
CA TYR A 73 -24.36 3.85 11.80
C TYR A 73 -25.50 4.83 11.52
N GLY A 74 -25.30 5.75 10.58
CA GLY A 74 -26.30 6.77 10.19
C GLY A 74 -27.20 6.39 9.00
N GLY A 75 -27.10 5.16 8.48
CA GLY A 75 -27.84 4.71 7.30
C GLY A 75 -27.20 5.09 5.95
N VAL A 76 -27.82 4.65 4.84
CA VAL A 76 -27.28 4.77 3.46
C VAL A 76 -27.18 6.21 2.93
N THR A 77 -27.78 7.18 3.62
CA THR A 77 -27.73 8.61 3.31
C THR A 77 -26.85 9.41 4.26
N ALA A 78 -26.19 8.76 5.22
CA ALA A 78 -25.30 9.45 6.15
C ALA A 78 -24.04 9.94 5.43
N SER A 79 -23.82 11.24 5.51
CA SER A 79 -22.67 11.93 4.90
C SER A 79 -21.53 12.19 5.90
N GLY A 80 -21.58 11.62 7.12
CA GLY A 80 -20.50 11.86 8.07
C GLY A 80 -20.48 11.01 9.34
N ASP A 81 -19.24 10.67 9.73
CA ASP A 81 -18.86 9.86 10.90
C ASP A 81 -18.85 10.69 12.21
N SER A 82 -19.83 11.58 12.40
CA SER A 82 -19.80 12.61 13.46
C SER A 82 -19.63 12.06 14.88
N SER A 83 -20.28 10.94 15.20
CA SER A 83 -20.16 10.25 16.50
C SER A 83 -18.81 9.54 16.69
N LEU A 84 -18.23 9.01 15.61
CA LEU A 84 -16.90 8.40 15.66
C LEU A 84 -15.82 9.47 15.88
N LYS A 85 -15.98 10.63 15.23
CA LYS A 85 -15.08 11.79 15.43
C LYS A 85 -15.21 12.37 16.84
N SER A 86 -16.42 12.46 17.40
CA SER A 86 -16.59 12.94 18.78
C SER A 86 -15.98 12.00 19.79
N ASP A 87 -16.20 10.69 19.65
CA ASP A 87 -15.66 9.68 20.57
C ASP A 87 -14.13 9.61 20.45
N SER A 88 -13.58 9.72 19.24
CA SER A 88 -12.13 9.80 19.03
C SER A 88 -11.51 11.03 19.68
N ALA A 89 -12.15 12.20 19.57
CA ALA A 89 -11.68 13.42 20.23
C ALA A 89 -11.78 13.32 21.76
N LEU A 90 -12.83 12.69 22.28
CA LEU A 90 -13.01 12.44 23.70
C LEU A 90 -11.89 11.53 24.23
N GLU A 91 -11.64 10.41 23.56
CA GLU A 91 -10.59 9.45 23.94
C GLU A 91 -9.19 10.06 23.87
N PHE A 92 -8.91 10.88 22.85
CA PHE A 92 -7.64 11.61 22.78
C PHE A 92 -7.49 12.65 23.89
N SER A 93 -8.58 13.25 24.38
CA SER A 93 -8.52 14.24 25.46
C SER A 93 -8.53 13.64 26.87
N GLN A 94 -9.21 12.50 27.07
CA GLN A 94 -9.45 11.92 28.40
C GLN A 94 -8.72 10.61 28.64
N GLY A 95 -8.41 9.85 27.58
CA GLY A 95 -7.75 8.56 27.64
C GLY A 95 -6.28 8.66 28.03
N ASP A 96 -5.77 7.59 28.62
CA ASP A 96 -4.42 7.53 29.17
C ASP A 96 -3.35 7.75 28.09
N THR A 97 -3.58 7.24 26.89
CA THR A 97 -2.69 7.46 25.73
C THR A 97 -2.65 8.93 25.32
N GLY A 98 -3.80 9.60 25.26
CA GLY A 98 -3.89 11.02 24.90
C GLY A 98 -3.24 11.94 25.92
N LYS A 99 -3.44 11.65 27.21
CA LYS A 99 -2.71 12.30 28.32
C LYS A 99 -1.21 12.09 28.21
N THR A 100 -0.76 10.85 27.97
CA THR A 100 0.68 10.53 27.83
C THR A 100 1.33 11.31 26.69
N ILE A 101 0.66 11.42 25.53
CA ILE A 101 1.14 12.22 24.40
C ILE A 101 1.26 13.70 24.81
N THR A 102 0.23 14.25 25.44
CA THR A 102 0.20 15.66 25.88
C THR A 102 1.25 15.95 26.95
N GLU A 103 1.44 15.03 27.90
CA GLU A 103 2.47 15.10 28.94
C GLU A 103 3.87 14.99 28.35
N SER A 104 4.08 14.19 27.30
CA SER A 104 5.36 14.09 26.61
C SER A 104 5.77 15.43 25.98
N PHE A 105 4.82 16.16 25.39
CA PHE A 105 5.09 17.49 24.84
C PHE A 105 5.32 18.54 25.94
N THR A 106 4.56 18.47 27.03
CA THR A 106 4.64 19.46 28.12
C THR A 106 5.89 19.28 28.98
N ASN A 107 6.31 18.03 29.21
CA ASN A 107 7.47 17.69 30.04
C ASN A 107 8.74 17.43 29.23
N ARG A 108 8.73 17.69 27.92
CA ARG A 108 9.94 17.63 27.11
C ARG A 108 10.94 18.68 27.66
N PRO A 109 12.20 18.29 27.95
CA PRO A 109 13.22 19.25 28.34
C PRO A 109 13.34 20.36 27.29
N PRO A 110 13.46 21.63 27.69
CA PRO A 110 13.66 22.71 26.73
C PRO A 110 14.95 22.45 25.93
N ASP A 111 14.88 22.65 24.63
CA ASP A 111 16.04 22.56 23.76
C ASP A 111 17.07 23.61 24.24
N GLN A 112 18.20 23.15 24.79
CA GLN A 112 19.24 24.05 25.27
C GLN A 112 20.01 24.61 24.06
N ILE A 113 19.91 25.92 23.84
CA ILE A 113 20.80 26.62 22.92
C ILE A 113 22.20 26.54 23.52
N SER A 114 23.09 25.77 22.88
CA SER A 114 24.48 25.67 23.31
C SER A 114 25.14 27.04 23.31
N GLN A 115 25.66 27.44 24.46
CA GLN A 115 26.39 28.70 24.63
C GLN A 115 27.73 28.72 23.86
N ASP A 116 28.16 27.55 23.39
CA ASP A 116 29.38 27.34 22.60
C ASP A 116 29.10 27.36 21.09
N ALA A 117 27.86 27.62 20.69
CA ALA A 117 27.52 27.75 19.28
C ALA A 117 28.31 28.93 18.66
N PRO A 118 28.90 28.78 17.45
CA PRO A 118 29.80 29.78 16.85
C PRO A 118 29.21 31.19 16.76
N PHE A 119 27.89 31.30 16.58
CA PHE A 119 27.18 32.59 16.49
C PHE A 119 26.99 33.28 17.86
N ILE A 120 26.86 32.52 18.95
CA ILE A 120 26.81 33.08 20.32
C ILE A 120 28.21 33.57 20.73
N GLN A 121 29.25 32.82 20.38
CA GLN A 121 30.63 33.21 20.67
C GLN A 121 31.01 34.51 19.94
N ALA A 122 30.65 34.65 18.66
CA ALA A 122 30.91 35.85 17.89
C ALA A 122 30.23 37.11 18.49
N ALA A 123 29.03 36.96 19.07
CA ALA A 123 28.34 38.06 19.75
C ALA A 123 29.04 38.45 21.05
N LYS A 124 29.46 37.48 21.88
CA LYS A 124 30.24 37.72 23.12
C LYS A 124 31.61 38.32 22.84
N ASP A 125 32.26 37.90 21.76
CA ASP A 125 33.54 38.47 21.32
C ASP A 125 33.38 39.92 20.84
N THR A 126 32.21 40.29 20.31
CA THR A 126 31.90 41.67 19.91
C THR A 126 31.59 42.55 21.13
N GLU A 127 30.83 42.03 22.10
CA GLU A 127 30.56 42.69 23.38
C GLU A 127 31.85 42.95 24.18
N SER A 128 32.67 41.93 24.36
CA SER A 128 33.95 42.04 25.10
C SER A 128 34.96 42.98 24.45
N ARG A 129 34.81 43.25 23.15
CA ARG A 129 35.68 44.16 22.38
C ARG A 129 35.05 45.52 22.12
N ALA A 130 33.86 45.79 22.67
CA ALA A 130 33.11 47.02 22.44
C ALA A 130 33.97 48.27 22.74
N ASP A 131 34.73 48.28 23.85
CA ASP A 131 35.60 49.40 24.23
C ASP A 131 36.66 49.73 23.16
N SER A 132 37.16 48.71 22.44
CA SER A 132 38.10 48.89 21.33
C SER A 132 37.42 49.33 20.02
N ILE A 133 36.12 49.06 19.88
CA ILE A 133 35.33 49.35 18.69
C ILE A 133 34.79 50.79 18.74
N VAL A 134 34.34 51.26 19.92
CA VAL A 134 33.92 52.66 20.09
C VAL A 134 35.08 53.65 20.21
N GLY A 135 36.28 53.16 20.51
CA GLY A 135 37.48 54.00 20.61
C GLY A 135 37.41 54.94 21.81
N ASP A 136 38.43 54.86 22.66
CA ASP A 136 38.69 55.79 23.75
C ASP A 136 38.64 57.26 23.26
N THR A 137 37.46 57.87 23.33
CA THR A 137 37.17 59.24 22.90
C THR A 137 37.04 60.12 24.13
N GLY A 138 38.08 60.08 24.97
CA GLY A 138 38.08 60.76 26.25
C GLY A 138 39.44 61.27 26.74
N GLN A 139 40.35 61.72 25.87
CA GLN A 139 41.52 62.49 26.33
C GLN A 139 41.31 64.01 26.16
N SER A 140 41.27 64.70 27.29
CA SER A 140 41.17 66.16 27.40
C SER A 140 42.37 66.85 26.73
N CYS A 141 42.11 67.72 25.76
CA CYS A 141 43.15 68.58 25.19
C CYS A 141 43.47 69.73 26.15
N THR A 142 44.72 69.82 26.63
CA THR A 142 45.29 71.06 27.21
C THR A 142 46.27 71.68 26.22
N ALA A 143 46.11 72.99 25.97
CA ALA A 143 46.94 73.73 25.04
C ALA A 143 48.40 73.82 25.52
N GLN A 144 49.34 73.46 24.64
CA GLN A 144 50.77 73.69 24.84
C GLN A 144 51.36 74.42 23.63
N VAL A 145 52.24 75.38 23.92
CA VAL A 145 52.99 76.15 22.93
C VAL A 145 54.30 75.41 22.66
N VAL A 146 54.53 75.03 21.41
CA VAL A 146 55.79 74.40 20.96
C VAL A 146 56.41 75.22 19.83
N ASN A 147 57.65 75.64 20.06
CA ASN A 147 58.50 76.28 19.05
C ASN A 147 59.25 75.23 18.23
N ARG A 148 59.27 75.47 16.91
CA ARG A 148 59.91 74.74 15.80
C ARG A 148 61.43 74.53 16.06
N SER A 149 62.08 73.50 15.52
CA SER A 149 62.45 73.38 14.09
C SER A 149 63.07 72.01 13.80
N GLU A 150 62.75 71.38 12.65
CA GLU A 150 63.74 70.68 11.80
C GLU A 150 63.11 70.19 10.48
N PHE A 151 63.94 70.08 9.43
CA PHE A 151 63.57 69.75 8.05
C PHE A 151 64.08 68.35 7.68
N THR A 152 63.29 67.54 6.95
CA THR A 152 63.79 66.65 5.88
C THR A 152 62.63 66.02 5.09
N ASN A 153 62.87 65.77 3.82
CA ASN A 153 61.88 65.51 2.77
C ASN A 153 62.07 64.09 2.21
N HIS A 154 61.01 63.28 2.10
CA HIS A 154 61.02 62.07 1.25
C HIS A 154 59.64 61.76 0.67
N THR A 155 59.60 61.64 -0.66
CA THR A 155 58.46 61.27 -1.50
C THR A 155 58.47 59.76 -1.75
N CYS A 156 57.32 59.11 -1.66
CA CYS A 156 57.04 57.84 -2.34
C CYS A 156 55.63 57.91 -2.92
N GLU A 157 55.52 58.31 -4.19
CA GLU A 157 54.32 58.04 -4.97
C GLU A 157 54.33 56.57 -5.37
N ARG A 158 53.33 55.82 -4.91
CA ARG A 158 52.85 54.65 -5.65
C ARG A 158 51.43 54.98 -6.07
N ASP A 159 51.29 55.75 -7.13
CA ASP A 159 50.05 55.77 -7.89
C ASP A 159 50.24 54.89 -9.12
N LEU A 160 49.75 53.66 -9.02
CA LEU A 160 49.18 52.98 -10.15
C LEU A 160 47.80 52.59 -9.65
N GLN A 161 46.76 53.22 -10.17
CA GLN A 161 45.41 52.65 -10.19
C GLN A 161 45.46 51.30 -10.92
N VAL A 162 46.01 50.28 -10.26
CA VAL A 162 45.74 48.90 -10.63
C VAL A 162 44.44 48.58 -9.89
N GLU A 163 43.32 48.81 -10.56
CA GLU A 163 42.03 48.27 -10.14
C GLU A 163 42.10 46.74 -10.28
N ASN A 164 42.64 46.10 -9.26
CA ASN A 164 42.61 44.65 -9.13
C ASN A 164 41.26 44.26 -8.55
N PHE A 165 40.49 43.47 -9.30
CA PHE A 165 39.22 42.95 -8.85
C PHE A 165 39.41 41.51 -8.39
N CYS A 166 38.70 41.13 -7.31
CA CYS A 166 38.54 39.72 -6.99
C CYS A 166 37.67 39.07 -8.09
N THR A 167 38.08 37.91 -8.57
CA THR A 167 37.22 37.07 -9.41
C THR A 167 36.51 36.07 -8.52
N ARG A 168 35.23 35.81 -8.80
CA ARG A 168 34.45 34.80 -8.08
C ARG A 168 34.02 33.73 -9.07
N GLU A 169 34.51 32.53 -8.88
CA GLU A 169 34.19 31.39 -9.72
C GLU A 169 33.18 30.49 -9.00
N ALA A 170 32.09 30.16 -9.67
CA ALA A 170 31.11 29.20 -9.17
C ALA A 170 31.51 27.80 -9.64
N THR A 171 31.79 26.92 -8.69
CA THR A 171 32.02 25.50 -8.97
C THR A 171 30.80 24.71 -8.53
N ARG A 172 30.31 23.82 -9.41
CA ARG A 172 29.23 22.88 -9.07
C ARG A 172 29.85 21.67 -8.39
N LYS A 173 29.41 21.39 -7.17
CA LYS A 173 29.78 20.19 -6.43
C LYS A 173 28.60 19.24 -6.44
N ASP A 174 28.78 18.09 -7.08
CA ASP A 174 27.79 17.02 -7.08
C ASP A 174 27.85 16.28 -5.75
N ASN A 175 26.92 16.59 -4.85
CA ASN A 175 26.75 15.88 -3.59
C ASN A 175 25.63 14.83 -3.78
N ALA A 176 26.02 13.59 -4.05
CA ALA A 176 25.11 12.46 -4.17
C ALA A 176 25.14 11.65 -2.88
N THR A 177 23.98 11.50 -2.24
CA THR A 177 23.80 10.66 -1.04
C THR A 177 22.88 9.50 -1.36
N THR A 178 23.17 8.31 -0.84
CA THR A 178 22.29 7.15 -0.97
C THR A 178 21.42 7.00 0.28
N GLN A 179 20.14 6.70 0.07
CA GLN A 179 19.18 6.41 1.13
C GLN A 179 18.47 5.08 0.87
N LYS A 180 18.04 4.42 1.94
CA LYS A 180 17.22 3.21 1.87
C LYS A 180 15.74 3.58 1.92
N VAL A 181 14.97 3.09 0.97
CA VAL A 181 13.53 3.37 0.86
C VAL A 181 12.76 2.07 0.71
N ASN A 182 11.67 1.93 1.47
CA ASN A 182 10.77 0.80 1.34
C ASN A 182 9.72 1.10 0.28
N ARG A 183 9.61 0.24 -0.74
CA ARG A 183 8.59 0.33 -1.79
C ARG A 183 7.76 -0.95 -1.84
N THR A 184 6.50 -0.80 -2.23
CA THR A 184 5.55 -1.91 -2.32
C THR A 184 5.15 -2.14 -3.77
N TYR A 185 5.18 -3.41 -4.19
CA TYR A 185 4.82 -3.83 -5.54
C TYR A 185 3.74 -4.89 -5.50
N GLN A 186 2.74 -4.77 -6.34
CA GLN A 186 1.69 -5.78 -6.50
C GLN A 186 1.77 -6.42 -7.88
N GLN A 187 1.68 -7.74 -7.93
CA GLN A 187 1.73 -8.50 -9.17
C GLN A 187 0.68 -9.60 -9.18
N VAL A 188 -0.07 -9.71 -10.27
CA VAL A 188 -0.99 -10.83 -10.48
C VAL A 188 -0.23 -11.96 -11.15
N VAL A 189 -0.13 -13.09 -10.47
CA VAL A 189 0.51 -14.31 -10.97
C VAL A 189 -0.58 -15.28 -11.41
N THR A 190 -0.59 -15.61 -12.71
CA THR A 190 -1.47 -16.67 -13.23
C THR A 190 -0.80 -18.03 -13.05
N LEU A 191 -1.49 -18.93 -12.33
CA LEU A 191 -1.05 -20.29 -12.06
C LEU A 191 -1.77 -21.24 -13.03
N ASN A 192 -1.02 -21.87 -13.92
CA ASN A 192 -1.54 -22.81 -14.90
C ASN A 192 -1.51 -24.24 -14.34
N TYR A 193 -2.60 -24.98 -14.51
CA TYR A 193 -2.65 -26.37 -14.07
C TYR A 193 -1.89 -27.28 -15.03
N ALA A 194 -1.02 -28.13 -14.47
CA ALA A 194 -0.33 -29.17 -15.20
C ALA A 194 -0.76 -30.56 -14.69
N ARG A 195 -1.32 -31.39 -15.57
CA ARG A 195 -1.80 -32.74 -15.23
C ARG A 195 -0.67 -33.70 -14.85
N SER A 196 0.53 -33.48 -15.38
CA SER A 196 1.72 -34.29 -15.08
C SER A 196 2.17 -34.16 -13.63
N THR A 197 2.14 -32.93 -13.10
CA THR A 197 2.53 -32.63 -11.72
C THR A 197 1.35 -32.56 -10.77
N ARG A 198 0.11 -32.50 -11.29
CA ARG A 198 -1.13 -32.34 -10.51
C ARG A 198 -1.13 -31.06 -9.67
N GLN A 199 -0.56 -29.99 -10.22
CA GLN A 199 -0.34 -28.72 -9.51
C GLN A 199 -0.62 -27.55 -10.45
N TRP A 200 -0.97 -26.40 -9.86
CA TRP A 200 -0.93 -25.13 -10.58
C TRP A 200 0.41 -24.48 -10.34
N SER A 201 1.05 -23.98 -11.39
CA SER A 201 2.33 -23.28 -11.28
C SER A 201 2.35 -22.01 -12.11
N GLY A 202 3.08 -21.02 -11.59
CA GLY A 202 3.38 -19.77 -12.26
C GLY A 202 4.70 -19.22 -11.74
N ASN A 203 5.16 -18.14 -12.36
CA ASN A 203 6.39 -17.46 -11.96
C ASN A 203 6.07 -16.05 -11.51
N LEU A 204 6.60 -15.68 -10.34
CA LEU A 204 6.66 -14.32 -9.84
C LEU A 204 8.00 -13.71 -10.26
N THR A 205 7.99 -12.53 -10.87
CA THR A 205 9.20 -11.86 -11.33
C THR A 205 9.51 -10.68 -10.43
N ILE A 206 10.74 -10.60 -9.90
CA ILE A 206 11.15 -9.48 -9.05
C ILE A 206 11.25 -8.19 -9.88
N PRO A 207 10.60 -7.09 -9.44
CA PRO A 207 10.49 -5.87 -10.26
C PRO A 207 11.77 -5.01 -10.24
N THR A 208 12.56 -5.08 -9.16
CA THR A 208 13.70 -4.18 -8.92
C THR A 208 14.80 -4.86 -8.10
N ASN A 209 16.01 -4.32 -8.14
CA ASN A 209 17.12 -4.78 -7.31
C ASN A 209 16.92 -4.27 -5.87
N GLY A 210 17.19 -5.12 -4.88
CA GLY A 210 17.12 -4.69 -3.48
C GLY A 210 17.04 -5.85 -2.50
N ARG A 211 16.57 -5.55 -1.29
CA ARG A 211 16.31 -6.56 -0.25
C ARG A 211 14.80 -6.74 -0.10
N LEU A 212 14.30 -7.92 -0.42
CA LEU A 212 12.90 -8.30 -0.21
C LEU A 212 12.67 -8.53 1.29
N LEU A 213 11.88 -7.66 1.91
CA LEU A 213 11.59 -7.71 3.34
C LEU A 213 10.41 -8.63 3.65
N ASN A 214 9.29 -8.40 2.96
CA ASN A 214 8.02 -9.09 3.22
C ASN A 214 7.34 -9.46 1.90
N ALA A 215 6.65 -10.59 1.91
CA ALA A 215 5.77 -11.01 0.84
C ALA A 215 4.38 -11.32 1.41
N SER A 216 3.36 -11.02 0.63
CA SER A 216 1.98 -11.41 0.93
C SER A 216 1.31 -11.92 -0.33
N VAL A 217 0.35 -12.83 -0.13
CA VAL A 217 -0.37 -13.48 -1.20
C VAL A 217 -1.86 -13.46 -0.88
N ASP A 218 -2.61 -13.01 -1.88
CA ASP A 218 -4.05 -12.85 -1.87
C ASP A 218 -4.64 -13.61 -3.05
N GLY A 219 -5.69 -14.40 -2.84
CA GLY A 219 -6.32 -15.12 -3.93
C GLY A 219 -7.70 -15.63 -3.56
N GLU A 220 -8.71 -15.22 -4.33
CA GLU A 220 -10.09 -15.68 -4.20
C GLU A 220 -10.83 -15.46 -5.53
N PRO A 221 -11.56 -16.46 -6.07
CA PRO A 221 -11.62 -17.85 -5.64
C PRO A 221 -10.47 -18.70 -6.20
N LEU A 222 -9.87 -19.53 -5.36
CA LEU A 222 -8.96 -20.59 -5.76
C LEU A 222 -9.73 -21.90 -5.95
N ALA A 223 -9.52 -22.57 -7.08
CA ALA A 223 -10.21 -23.83 -7.37
C ALA A 223 -9.78 -24.95 -6.40
N ILE A 224 -10.75 -25.66 -5.83
CA ILE A 224 -10.56 -26.89 -5.05
C ILE A 224 -11.23 -28.02 -5.84
N PRO A 225 -10.49 -28.87 -6.55
CA PRO A 225 -11.10 -29.90 -7.39
C PRO A 225 -12.02 -30.82 -6.60
N TRP A 226 -13.10 -31.26 -7.24
CA TRP A 226 -13.92 -32.33 -6.70
C TRP A 226 -13.15 -33.64 -6.59
N ILE A 227 -13.33 -34.34 -5.47
CA ILE A 227 -12.72 -35.65 -5.18
C ILE A 227 -13.79 -36.62 -4.68
N GLU A 228 -13.55 -37.93 -4.81
CA GLU A 228 -14.53 -38.96 -4.48
C GLU A 228 -14.89 -38.97 -2.99
N GLU A 229 -13.99 -38.56 -2.11
CA GLU A 229 -14.25 -38.43 -0.67
C GLU A 229 -15.29 -37.34 -0.36
N CYS A 230 -15.52 -36.42 -1.31
CA CYS A 230 -16.55 -35.38 -1.33
C CYS A 230 -17.80 -35.78 -2.12
N ASP A 231 -17.94 -37.06 -2.47
CA ASP A 231 -19.14 -37.58 -3.10
C ASP A 231 -20.29 -37.74 -2.11
N ALA A 232 -21.06 -36.67 -1.94
CA ALA A 232 -22.27 -36.68 -1.13
C ALA A 232 -23.25 -35.62 -1.65
N GLU A 233 -24.47 -36.07 -1.93
CA GLU A 233 -25.56 -35.22 -2.43
C GLU A 233 -25.83 -34.06 -1.47
N GLY A 234 -25.36 -32.87 -1.83
CA GLY A 234 -25.57 -31.63 -1.09
C GLY A 234 -25.01 -31.60 0.35
N LYS A 235 -24.19 -32.56 0.76
CA LYS A 235 -23.66 -32.68 2.13
C LYS A 235 -22.13 -32.79 2.13
N VAL A 236 -21.49 -32.20 3.13
CA VAL A 236 -20.03 -32.33 3.32
C VAL A 236 -19.77 -33.38 4.39
N ARG A 237 -19.16 -34.51 4.01
CA ARG A 237 -18.77 -35.58 4.94
C ARG A 237 -17.42 -35.27 5.59
N ASP A 238 -17.14 -35.86 6.74
CA ASP A 238 -15.83 -35.69 7.40
C ASP A 238 -14.69 -36.29 6.57
N SER A 239 -14.97 -37.30 5.74
CA SER A 239 -14.03 -37.82 4.74
C SER A 239 -13.55 -36.71 3.80
N CYS A 240 -14.47 -35.91 3.27
CA CYS A 240 -14.16 -34.76 2.41
C CYS A 240 -13.30 -33.74 3.15
N LYS A 241 -13.65 -33.41 4.40
CA LYS A 241 -12.89 -32.48 5.23
C LYS A 241 -11.46 -32.93 5.50
N SER A 242 -11.26 -34.24 5.70
CA SER A 242 -9.94 -34.81 5.94
C SER A 242 -9.09 -34.96 4.67
N ALA A 243 -9.74 -35.07 3.50
CA ALA A 243 -9.10 -35.30 2.22
C ALA A 243 -8.72 -33.99 1.50
N VAL A 244 -9.57 -32.95 1.59
CA VAL A 244 -9.25 -31.63 1.07
C VAL A 244 -8.16 -31.01 1.92
N SER A 245 -7.02 -30.79 1.30
CA SER A 245 -5.89 -30.08 1.90
C SER A 245 -5.21 -29.31 0.80
N GLU A 246 -5.40 -28.01 0.87
CA GLU A 246 -5.01 -27.06 -0.16
C GLU A 246 -3.89 -26.20 0.38
N SER A 247 -2.84 -26.03 -0.42
CA SER A 247 -1.72 -25.20 -0.05
C SER A 247 -1.15 -24.43 -1.23
N LEU A 248 -0.53 -23.29 -0.91
CA LEU A 248 0.22 -22.48 -1.86
C LEU A 248 1.65 -22.33 -1.36
N THR A 249 2.60 -22.64 -2.22
CA THR A 249 4.02 -22.48 -1.95
C THR A 249 4.55 -21.23 -2.65
N LEU A 250 5.19 -20.34 -1.86
CA LEU A 250 5.84 -19.13 -2.34
C LEU A 250 7.08 -18.87 -1.45
N PHE A 251 8.22 -18.54 -2.07
CA PHE A 251 9.50 -18.36 -1.36
C PHE A 251 9.83 -19.51 -0.39
N GLU A 252 9.66 -20.75 -0.85
CA GLU A 252 9.94 -21.99 -0.08
C GLU A 252 9.06 -22.15 1.17
N ARG A 253 8.04 -21.31 1.35
CA ARG A 253 7.04 -21.44 2.42
C ARG A 253 5.75 -22.01 1.87
N THR A 254 5.22 -23.02 2.56
CA THR A 254 3.91 -23.61 2.26
C THR A 254 2.86 -22.96 3.14
N LEU A 255 1.85 -22.36 2.50
CA LEU A 255 0.79 -21.58 3.13
C LEU A 255 -0.53 -22.34 2.99
N PRO A 256 -1.34 -22.44 4.05
CA PRO A 256 -2.65 -23.06 3.96
C PRO A 256 -3.60 -22.19 3.12
N ILE A 257 -4.52 -22.85 2.41
CA ILE A 257 -5.63 -22.19 1.71
C ILE A 257 -6.90 -22.55 2.49
N ASP A 258 -7.67 -21.53 2.86
CA ASP A 258 -8.95 -21.70 3.55
C ASP A 258 -10.04 -22.15 2.57
N VAL A 259 -10.92 -23.05 2.99
CA VAL A 259 -12.05 -23.51 2.18
C VAL A 259 -13.24 -22.56 2.37
N ILE A 260 -13.70 -21.92 1.30
CA ILE A 260 -14.93 -21.10 1.27
C ILE A 260 -16.15 -21.96 0.98
N SER A 261 -16.01 -22.84 -0.01
CA SER A 261 -17.07 -23.78 -0.40
C SER A 261 -16.46 -25.13 -0.68
N TRP A 262 -17.09 -26.16 -0.13
CA TRP A 262 -16.64 -27.53 -0.27
C TRP A 262 -17.02 -28.10 -1.64
N PRO A 263 -16.16 -28.94 -2.24
CA PRO A 263 -16.56 -29.70 -3.41
C PRO A 263 -17.75 -30.59 -3.09
N ARG A 264 -18.64 -30.77 -4.06
CA ARG A 264 -19.89 -31.52 -3.85
C ARG A 264 -20.36 -32.20 -5.13
N SER A 265 -21.23 -33.19 -4.97
CA SER A 265 -21.98 -33.80 -6.07
C SER A 265 -23.48 -33.54 -5.90
N GLU A 266 -24.19 -33.53 -7.02
CA GLU A 266 -25.65 -33.49 -7.06
C GLU A 266 -26.16 -34.44 -8.13
N SER A 267 -27.22 -35.18 -7.84
CA SER A 267 -27.90 -36.03 -8.81
C SER A 267 -29.21 -35.39 -9.24
N ILE A 268 -29.45 -35.32 -10.54
CA ILE A 268 -30.75 -34.94 -11.11
C ILE A 268 -31.37 -36.20 -11.71
N CYS A 269 -32.46 -36.66 -11.12
CA CYS A 269 -33.17 -37.88 -11.53
C CYS A 269 -34.46 -37.53 -12.27
N SER A 270 -34.84 -38.36 -13.25
CA SER A 270 -36.05 -38.18 -14.05
C SER A 270 -36.93 -39.44 -14.04
N GLY A 271 -38.22 -39.29 -13.72
CA GLY A 271 -39.14 -40.41 -13.51
C GLY A 271 -39.08 -40.92 -12.07
N GLY A 272 -40.22 -40.89 -11.36
CA GLY A 272 -40.32 -41.21 -9.94
C GLY A 272 -39.62 -42.52 -9.55
N GLN A 273 -39.01 -42.54 -8.37
CA GLN A 273 -38.11 -43.57 -7.83
C GLN A 273 -36.70 -43.63 -8.43
N ASN A 274 -35.99 -42.49 -8.50
CA ASN A 274 -34.54 -42.43 -8.77
C ASN A 274 -34.06 -43.22 -10.00
N THR A 275 -34.95 -43.51 -10.95
CA THR A 275 -34.56 -44.08 -12.24
C THR A 275 -33.99 -42.95 -13.10
N HIS A 276 -32.96 -43.24 -13.89
CA HIS A 276 -32.31 -42.26 -14.78
C HIS A 276 -31.79 -40.98 -14.09
N CYS A 277 -30.84 -41.14 -13.15
CA CYS A 277 -30.13 -40.03 -12.51
C CYS A 277 -28.85 -39.65 -13.28
N THR A 278 -28.66 -38.35 -13.52
CA THR A 278 -27.38 -37.78 -13.97
C THR A 278 -26.70 -37.11 -12.79
N LYS A 279 -25.45 -37.50 -12.53
CA LYS A 279 -24.64 -36.94 -11.45
C LYS A 279 -23.73 -35.83 -11.97
N TYR A 280 -23.81 -34.68 -11.32
CA TYR A 280 -22.98 -33.51 -11.56
C TYR A 280 -22.01 -33.35 -10.41
N THR A 281 -20.76 -33.02 -10.72
CA THR A 281 -19.72 -32.73 -9.74
C THR A 281 -19.32 -31.28 -9.84
N TYR A 282 -19.19 -30.62 -8.69
CA TYR A 282 -18.82 -29.22 -8.59
C TYR A 282 -17.57 -29.09 -7.74
N ASP A 283 -16.59 -28.38 -8.30
CA ASP A 283 -15.39 -27.99 -7.58
C ASP A 283 -15.74 -27.02 -6.44
N GLY A 284 -15.00 -27.14 -5.35
CA GLY A 284 -15.02 -26.19 -4.26
C GLY A 284 -14.24 -24.91 -4.60
N LYS A 285 -14.30 -23.97 -3.67
CA LYS A 285 -13.57 -22.70 -3.75
C LYS A 285 -12.81 -22.48 -2.45
N GLY A 286 -11.58 -22.03 -2.56
CA GLY A 286 -10.75 -21.60 -1.44
C GLY A 286 -10.33 -20.14 -1.57
N LYS A 287 -9.80 -19.62 -0.47
CA LYS A 287 -9.18 -18.30 -0.38
C LYS A 287 -7.84 -18.37 0.33
N ILE A 288 -6.96 -17.44 0.00
CA ILE A 288 -5.72 -17.23 0.73
C ILE A 288 -5.55 -15.73 0.99
N HIS A 289 -5.16 -15.40 2.21
CA HIS A 289 -4.76 -14.07 2.63
C HIS A 289 -3.65 -14.25 3.66
N GLN A 290 -2.39 -14.30 3.19
CA GLN A 290 -1.24 -14.63 4.04
C GLN A 290 -0.11 -13.63 3.80
N SER A 291 0.57 -13.22 4.87
CA SER A 291 1.76 -12.37 4.82
C SER A 291 2.89 -12.93 5.65
N PHE A 292 4.13 -12.81 5.20
CA PHE A 292 5.29 -13.34 5.91
C PHE A 292 6.59 -12.61 5.54
N GLY A 293 7.49 -12.52 6.53
CA GLY A 293 8.85 -12.03 6.33
C GLY A 293 9.69 -13.00 5.49
N VAL A 294 10.45 -12.45 4.55
CA VAL A 294 11.36 -13.18 3.68
C VAL A 294 12.81 -12.86 4.01
N ASP A 295 13.14 -11.57 4.10
CA ASP A 295 14.49 -11.05 4.34
C ASP A 295 15.58 -11.63 3.43
N LYS A 296 15.51 -11.32 2.12
CA LYS A 296 16.42 -11.89 1.10
C LYS A 296 16.88 -10.84 0.09
N ALA A 297 18.16 -10.84 -0.27
CA ALA A 297 18.66 -10.05 -1.39
C ALA A 297 18.16 -10.64 -2.73
N VAL A 298 17.62 -9.79 -3.60
CA VAL A 298 17.03 -10.19 -4.89
C VAL A 298 17.45 -9.25 -6.01
N THR A 299 17.43 -9.75 -7.24
CA THR A 299 17.74 -8.97 -8.45
C THR A 299 16.51 -8.79 -9.32
N ALA A 300 16.43 -7.66 -10.02
CA ALA A 300 15.39 -7.38 -11.00
C ALA A 300 15.38 -8.47 -12.08
N GLY A 301 14.19 -8.97 -12.43
CA GLY A 301 14.00 -10.07 -13.37
C GLY A 301 14.23 -11.47 -12.78
N GLN A 302 14.66 -11.60 -11.53
CA GLN A 302 14.73 -12.90 -10.87
C GLN A 302 13.34 -13.51 -10.75
N ASN A 303 13.21 -14.80 -11.06
CA ASN A 303 11.93 -15.52 -10.99
C ASN A 303 11.87 -16.42 -9.76
N PHE A 304 10.71 -16.42 -9.11
CA PHE A 304 10.37 -17.32 -8.02
C PHE A 304 9.14 -18.15 -8.41
N SER A 305 9.22 -19.46 -8.17
CA SER A 305 8.10 -20.36 -8.42
C SER A 305 6.98 -20.07 -7.42
N VAL A 306 5.77 -19.94 -7.94
CA VAL A 306 4.53 -19.93 -7.16
C VAL A 306 3.77 -21.18 -7.55
N SER A 307 3.47 -22.04 -6.59
CA SER A 307 2.72 -23.27 -6.86
C SER A 307 1.56 -23.44 -5.91
N LYS A 308 0.40 -23.85 -6.44
CA LYS A 308 -0.73 -24.30 -5.64
C LYS A 308 -0.84 -25.82 -5.78
N THR A 309 -1.02 -26.50 -4.67
CA THR A 309 -1.19 -27.95 -4.63
C THR A 309 -2.48 -28.32 -3.91
N SER A 310 -3.13 -29.37 -4.41
CA SER A 310 -4.28 -30.02 -3.78
C SER A 310 -3.83 -31.44 -3.42
N ARG A 311 -3.97 -31.83 -2.15
CA ARG A 311 -3.54 -33.17 -1.67
C ARG A 311 -4.16 -34.30 -2.48
N THR A 312 -5.45 -34.16 -2.80
CA THR A 312 -6.17 -35.09 -3.66
C THR A 312 -6.67 -34.28 -4.86
N VAL A 313 -6.26 -34.65 -6.06
CA VAL A 313 -6.72 -34.01 -7.30
C VAL A 313 -7.62 -34.95 -8.07
N SER A 314 -8.64 -34.38 -8.70
CA SER A 314 -9.42 -35.09 -9.69
C SER A 314 -8.56 -35.46 -10.90
N SER A 315 -8.95 -36.51 -11.64
CA SER A 315 -8.23 -36.96 -12.84
C SER A 315 -8.37 -36.01 -14.05
N GLY A 316 -9.18 -34.95 -13.92
CA GLY A 316 -9.51 -33.98 -14.97
C GLY A 316 -8.52 -32.81 -15.09
N SER A 317 -8.61 -32.11 -16.23
CA SER A 317 -7.91 -30.83 -16.40
C SER A 317 -8.61 -29.74 -15.60
N GLN A 318 -7.83 -28.90 -14.92
CA GLN A 318 -8.34 -27.79 -14.11
C GLN A 318 -8.10 -26.46 -14.80
N LYS A 319 -8.96 -25.47 -14.53
CA LYS A 319 -8.78 -24.10 -15.06
C LYS A 319 -7.60 -23.42 -14.36
N PRO A 320 -6.90 -22.49 -15.05
CA PRO A 320 -5.93 -21.62 -14.40
C PRO A 320 -6.58 -20.81 -13.27
N VAL A 321 -5.79 -20.49 -12.25
CA VAL A 321 -6.19 -19.62 -11.13
C VAL A 321 -5.22 -18.45 -11.05
N GLN A 322 -5.65 -17.36 -10.41
CA GLN A 322 -4.81 -16.18 -10.22
C GLN A 322 -4.63 -15.88 -8.74
N VAL A 323 -3.44 -15.42 -8.39
CA VAL A 323 -3.13 -14.88 -7.07
C VAL A 323 -2.45 -13.53 -7.24
N THR A 324 -2.73 -12.61 -6.35
CA THR A 324 -2.03 -11.34 -6.24
C THR A 324 -0.93 -11.48 -5.20
N VAL A 325 0.31 -11.21 -5.58
CA VAL A 325 1.46 -11.20 -4.68
C VAL A 325 1.87 -9.75 -4.46
N THR A 326 1.91 -9.34 -3.19
CA THR A 326 2.40 -8.03 -2.78
C THR A 326 3.77 -8.17 -2.12
N LEU A 327 4.76 -7.45 -2.65
CA LEU A 327 6.16 -7.48 -2.22
C LEU A 327 6.53 -6.14 -1.59
N VAL A 328 7.18 -6.18 -0.42
CA VAL A 328 7.79 -5.00 0.22
C VAL A 328 9.31 -5.10 0.06
N MET A 329 9.87 -4.19 -0.72
CA MET A 329 11.28 -4.14 -1.10
C MET A 329 11.97 -2.96 -0.41
N GLU A 330 13.14 -3.19 0.17
CA GLU A 330 14.08 -2.12 0.54
C GLU A 330 15.03 -1.87 -0.65
N GLU A 331 14.94 -0.67 -1.22
CA GLU A 331 15.73 -0.21 -2.36
C GLU A 331 16.71 0.88 -1.94
N THR A 332 17.83 0.98 -2.66
CA THR A 332 18.75 2.11 -2.53
C THR A 332 18.39 3.17 -3.57
N GLU A 333 18.01 4.34 -3.10
CA GLU A 333 17.74 5.51 -3.93
C GLU A 333 18.89 6.52 -3.78
N THR A 334 19.36 7.05 -4.91
CA THR A 334 20.36 8.12 -4.93
C THR A 334 19.66 9.47 -4.97
N VAL A 335 19.88 10.27 -3.93
CA VAL A 335 19.40 11.66 -3.85
C VAL A 335 20.53 12.58 -4.27
N TYR A 336 20.26 13.42 -5.27
CA TYR A 336 21.19 14.43 -5.76
C TYR A 336 20.87 15.79 -5.13
N ALA A 337 21.83 16.33 -4.38
CA ALA A 337 21.74 17.66 -3.78
C ALA A 337 22.93 18.51 -4.26
N PRO A 338 22.90 19.04 -5.50
CA PRO A 338 24.02 19.82 -6.02
C PRO A 338 24.23 21.09 -5.20
N GLU A 339 25.47 21.35 -4.81
CA GLU A 339 25.87 22.55 -4.07
C GLU A 339 26.66 23.47 -5.00
N VAL A 340 26.34 24.77 -5.00
CA VAL A 340 27.12 25.78 -5.73
C VAL A 340 28.11 26.42 -4.76
N VAL A 341 29.38 26.10 -4.93
CA VAL A 341 30.47 26.65 -4.10
C VAL A 341 31.10 27.82 -4.84
N TRP A 342 31.08 28.99 -4.23
CA TRP A 342 31.73 30.19 -4.75
C TRP A 342 33.12 30.30 -4.14
N VAL A 343 34.15 30.24 -4.98
CA VAL A 343 35.53 30.51 -4.56
C VAL A 343 35.91 31.89 -5.08
N GLU A 344 36.30 32.77 -4.16
CA GLU A 344 36.78 34.10 -4.49
C GLU A 344 38.31 34.08 -4.50
N SER A 345 38.89 34.43 -5.65
CA SER A 345 40.33 34.58 -5.83
C SER A 345 40.65 36.06 -6.03
N CYS A 346 41.42 36.62 -5.10
CA CYS A 346 41.89 37.99 -5.19
C CYS A 346 43.39 37.99 -5.46
N PRO A 347 43.89 38.72 -6.47
CA PRO A 347 45.34 38.84 -6.71
C PRO A 347 46.06 39.75 -5.70
N PHE A 348 45.38 40.13 -4.62
CA PHE A 348 45.87 40.97 -3.52
C PHE A 348 45.38 40.41 -2.18
N SER A 349 46.13 40.66 -1.11
CA SER A 349 45.71 40.29 0.24
C SER A 349 44.63 41.25 0.74
N LYS A 350 43.51 40.70 1.23
CA LYS A 350 42.43 41.50 1.84
C LYS A 350 42.88 42.17 3.14
N ASP A 351 43.90 41.63 3.79
CA ASP A 351 44.46 42.17 5.05
C ASP A 351 45.40 43.36 4.82
N GLU A 352 45.96 43.50 3.62
CA GLU A 352 46.82 44.63 3.26
C GLU A 352 46.04 45.95 3.06
N GLY A 353 44.71 45.88 2.96
CA GLY A 353 43.81 47.04 2.91
C GLY A 353 43.47 47.65 4.27
N LYS A 354 43.93 47.06 5.39
CA LYS A 354 43.72 47.65 6.71
C LYS A 354 44.59 48.91 6.84
N LYS A 355 43.96 50.09 6.84
CA LYS A 355 44.61 51.38 7.10
C LYS A 355 45.34 51.33 8.44
N ASN A 356 46.64 51.09 8.40
CA ASN A 356 47.54 51.32 9.53
C ASN A 356 48.05 52.76 9.45
N GLY A 357 47.39 53.66 10.19
CA GLY A 357 47.95 54.97 10.53
C GLY A 357 47.40 56.17 9.75
N ARG A 358 47.07 57.22 10.50
CA ARG A 358 46.68 58.56 10.03
C ARG A 358 47.89 59.31 9.47
N GLY A 359 47.75 59.85 8.26
CA GLY A 359 48.62 60.87 7.70
C GLY A 359 47.84 61.69 6.68
N MET A 360 47.68 62.98 6.96
CA MET A 360 46.85 63.93 6.21
C MET A 360 47.44 64.27 4.83
N TYR A 361 46.55 64.58 3.88
CA TYR A 361 46.85 65.53 2.80
C TYR A 361 45.64 66.42 2.52
N GLN A 362 45.89 67.73 2.44
CA GLN A 362 45.30 68.72 1.52
C GLN A 362 45.95 70.08 1.81
N PRO A 363 46.10 71.04 0.84
CA PRO A 363 45.05 71.37 -0.14
C PRO A 363 45.47 71.89 -1.54
N GLY A 364 44.56 71.74 -2.51
CA GLY A 364 44.14 72.86 -3.36
C GLY A 364 44.33 72.73 -4.88
N ARG A 365 43.23 72.60 -5.62
CA ARG A 365 42.55 73.73 -6.33
C ARG A 365 41.26 73.23 -7.00
N ASN A 366 40.28 74.13 -7.03
CA ASN A 366 38.91 73.90 -7.45
C ASN A 366 38.80 73.67 -8.97
N ALA A 367 38.01 72.67 -9.38
CA ALA A 367 37.21 72.73 -10.59
C ALA A 367 35.94 71.88 -10.39
N ASN A 368 34.80 72.56 -10.50
CA ASN A 368 33.45 72.01 -10.43
C ASN A 368 33.24 70.87 -11.44
N HIS A 369 32.72 69.72 -10.98
CA HIS A 369 31.65 69.03 -11.70
C HIS A 369 30.92 68.03 -10.79
N HIS A 370 29.61 68.25 -10.62
CA HIS A 370 28.67 67.25 -10.13
C HIS A 370 28.68 66.02 -11.04
N PRO A 371 28.44 64.82 -10.49
CA PRO A 371 27.24 64.13 -10.94
C PRO A 371 26.40 63.50 -9.83
N ARG A 372 25.11 63.79 -10.00
CA ARG A 372 23.88 63.16 -9.55
C ARG A 372 23.95 61.70 -9.08
N ARG A 373 23.14 61.43 -8.05
CA ARG A 373 22.46 60.15 -7.80
C ARG A 373 21.85 59.58 -9.09
N GLN A 374 22.25 58.36 -9.46
CA GLN A 374 21.48 57.34 -10.18
C GLN A 374 21.99 56.00 -9.61
N GLY A 375 21.23 55.23 -8.84
CA GLY A 375 20.03 54.54 -9.30
C GLY A 375 20.45 53.32 -10.11
N LEU A 376 21.10 52.32 -9.51
CA LEU A 376 21.43 51.07 -10.21
C LEU A 376 20.23 50.14 -10.17
N LEU A 377 19.51 50.14 -11.28
CA LEU A 377 18.48 49.17 -11.65
C LEU A 377 19.11 47.76 -11.73
N VAL A 378 18.44 46.82 -11.06
CA VAL A 378 18.61 45.39 -11.25
C VAL A 378 18.12 45.04 -12.66
N HIS A 379 18.99 44.48 -13.49
CA HIS A 379 18.57 43.67 -14.64
C HIS A 379 19.12 42.27 -14.42
N GLY A 380 18.23 41.40 -13.96
CA GLY A 380 18.43 39.96 -14.02
C GLY A 380 18.25 39.50 -15.45
N SER A 381 19.31 38.94 -16.03
CA SER A 381 19.21 38.13 -17.23
C SER A 381 19.14 36.68 -16.79
N LEU A 382 17.94 36.12 -16.95
CA LEU A 382 17.66 34.70 -17.03
C LEU A 382 18.63 34.07 -18.03
N LEU A 383 19.41 33.08 -17.61
CA LEU A 383 19.98 32.10 -18.53
C LEU A 383 19.16 30.83 -18.38
N GLU A 384 18.33 30.59 -19.39
CA GLU A 384 17.65 29.32 -19.64
C GLU A 384 18.70 28.21 -19.87
N ILE A 385 18.46 27.06 -19.25
CA ILE A 385 18.83 25.74 -19.76
C ILE A 385 17.54 24.93 -19.82
#